data_AF-A0A2G8L4I4-F1
#
_entry.id   AF-A0A2G8L4I4-F1
#
_cell.length_a   1.000
_cell.length_b   1.000
_cell.length_c   1.000
_cell.angle_alpha   90.00
_cell.angle_beta   90.00
_cell.angle_gamma   90.00
#
_symmetry.space_group_name_H-M   'P 1'
#
loop_
_entity.id
_entity.type
_entity.pdbx_description
1 polymer ?
#
loop_
_entity_poly.entity_id
_entity_poly.type
_entity_poly.pdbx_seq_one_letter_code
_entity_poly.pdbx_strand_id
1 'polypeptide(L)'
;MALSVNEGFTEHTFYCSFKLSPDGELRLPARATFLGDANSFSEGYQTEEPLAISLLELDYGSIMTAYNLMISGSDMVLNPGSTLNLQGGGYRPREGPGAGIVDADTGTGAGYGGFGGSSSGITAGYPYGNYTAALDAGSGGGQGSSGVPGRGGGLLNIKMNGGLLIDGGREFIFTSFKFLNRFHICRWCIWQWIFGGGSGGGIYIEATGLDGHGTISSNGGDGLDQGGAGAGGRISIHLLQSYTFDGDIQSYGGHTTIPDIATVDGAAGTVYVREEISSFPKETLRIDGQRTSDLPTLARTAVEPTEGNSNLLVDKLYLSGYSILEVLGTSTTINFGRVFGDGTGTLIPQEGQTLLFETDLPTTSLCVLECSIESDDTATVVFPPYLAIDHNAHLSVRGKLDARQSTSRKEAPSNFSRPLNAFN
;
A
#
# COMPACT_ATOMS: atom_id res chain seq x y z
N MET A 1 -27.97 -2.42 -24.06
CA MET A 1 -27.86 -3.67 -24.83
C MET A 1 -27.80 -4.79 -23.81
N ALA A 2 -28.85 -5.62 -23.70
CA ALA A 2 -28.83 -6.76 -22.78
C ALA A 2 -28.13 -7.93 -23.48
N LEU A 3 -26.92 -8.29 -23.03
CA LEU A 3 -26.31 -9.55 -23.43
C LEU A 3 -26.86 -10.64 -22.51
N SER A 4 -28.02 -11.19 -22.86
CA SER A 4 -28.53 -12.40 -22.20
C SER A 4 -27.87 -13.60 -22.88
N VAL A 5 -26.90 -14.20 -22.19
CA VAL A 5 -26.27 -15.45 -22.60
C VAL A 5 -27.20 -16.58 -22.13
N ASN A 6 -27.70 -17.36 -23.08
CA ASN A 6 -28.75 -18.35 -22.86
C ASN A 6 -28.28 -19.42 -21.84
N GLU A 7 -29.06 -19.68 -20.78
CA GLU A 7 -28.73 -20.55 -19.63
C GLU A 7 -28.59 -22.06 -19.98
N GLY A 8 -28.47 -22.41 -21.26
CA GLY A 8 -28.49 -23.79 -21.75
C GLY A 8 -27.11 -24.43 -21.99
N PHE A 9 -26.00 -23.72 -21.78
CA PHE A 9 -24.65 -24.24 -22.05
C PHE A 9 -23.70 -24.03 -20.86
N THR A 10 -22.90 -25.05 -20.58
CA THR A 10 -22.00 -25.14 -19.41
C THR A 10 -20.71 -24.32 -19.54
N GLU A 11 -20.37 -23.82 -20.73
CA GLU A 11 -19.16 -23.01 -21.00
C GLU A 11 -19.43 -22.01 -22.15
N HIS A 12 -18.99 -20.76 -21.99
CA HIS A 12 -18.99 -19.77 -23.07
C HIS A 12 -17.64 -19.04 -23.17
N THR A 13 -16.97 -19.20 -24.32
CA THR A 13 -15.78 -18.44 -24.69
C THR A 13 -16.19 -17.29 -25.61
N PHE A 14 -15.94 -16.04 -25.19
CA PHE A 14 -16.29 -14.86 -25.99
C PHE A 14 -15.07 -14.37 -26.77
N TYR A 15 -15.22 -14.30 -28.11
CA TYR A 15 -14.27 -13.70 -29.05
C TYR A 15 -14.77 -12.32 -29.51
N CYS A 16 -15.12 -11.42 -28.59
CA CYS A 16 -15.66 -10.11 -28.95
C CYS A 16 -15.32 -9.00 -27.94
N SER A 17 -15.16 -7.78 -28.44
CA SER A 17 -15.14 -6.55 -27.64
C SER A 17 -16.57 -6.03 -27.44
N PHE A 18 -16.93 -5.57 -26.24
CA PHE A 18 -18.25 -4.97 -25.99
C PHE A 18 -18.16 -3.64 -25.24
N LYS A 19 -19.15 -2.76 -25.49
CA LYS A 19 -19.38 -1.51 -24.75
C LYS A 19 -20.78 -1.59 -24.16
N LEU A 20 -20.89 -1.58 -22.84
CA LEU A 20 -22.19 -1.58 -22.15
C LEU A 20 -22.73 -0.16 -22.04
N SER A 21 -24.05 -0.02 -22.16
CA SER A 21 -24.76 1.22 -21.85
C SER A 21 -24.86 1.41 -20.33
N PRO A 22 -25.06 2.64 -19.81
CA PRO A 22 -25.22 2.90 -18.37
C PRO A 22 -26.31 2.07 -17.68
N ASP A 23 -27.35 1.67 -18.42
CA ASP A 23 -28.45 0.81 -17.93
C ASP A 23 -28.27 -0.68 -18.30
N GLY A 24 -27.07 -1.09 -18.72
CA GLY A 24 -26.78 -2.44 -19.22
C GLY A 24 -26.40 -3.41 -18.11
N GLU A 25 -27.15 -4.50 -17.96
CA GLU A 25 -26.82 -5.59 -17.04
C GLU A 25 -25.96 -6.65 -17.75
N LEU A 26 -24.77 -6.96 -17.23
CA LEU A 26 -23.92 -8.05 -17.69
C LEU A 26 -24.01 -9.21 -16.69
N ARG A 27 -24.81 -10.23 -17.03
CA ARG A 27 -24.85 -11.50 -16.31
C ARG A 27 -23.99 -12.50 -17.07
N LEU A 28 -22.86 -12.89 -16.48
CA LEU A 28 -21.99 -13.93 -17.02
C LEU A 28 -22.41 -15.28 -16.42
N PRO A 29 -22.43 -16.37 -17.20
CA PRO A 29 -22.60 -17.72 -16.64
C PRO A 29 -21.36 -18.09 -15.82
N ALA A 30 -21.47 -19.16 -15.01
CA ALA A 30 -20.39 -19.68 -14.16
C ALA A 30 -19.03 -19.63 -14.88
N ARG A 31 -18.92 -20.15 -16.10
CA ARG A 31 -17.67 -20.07 -16.87
C ARG A 31 -17.76 -19.09 -18.04
N ALA A 32 -17.24 -17.88 -17.84
CA ALA A 32 -16.95 -16.92 -18.90
C ALA A 32 -15.44 -16.73 -19.05
N THR A 33 -14.87 -17.23 -20.15
CA THR A 33 -13.44 -17.04 -20.48
C THR A 33 -13.34 -16.12 -21.69
N PHE A 34 -12.65 -14.98 -21.53
CA PHE A 34 -12.33 -14.09 -22.64
C PHE A 34 -10.96 -14.52 -23.23
N LEU A 35 -10.96 -15.20 -24.37
CA LEU A 35 -9.73 -15.60 -25.08
C LEU A 35 -9.62 -14.88 -26.43
N GLY A 36 -8.56 -14.10 -26.60
CA GLY A 36 -8.20 -13.43 -27.83
C GLY A 36 -6.83 -12.79 -27.65
N ASP A 37 -6.02 -12.80 -28.70
CA ASP A 37 -4.65 -12.23 -28.72
C ASP A 37 -4.64 -10.71 -28.44
N ALA A 38 -5.83 -10.12 -28.32
CA ALA A 38 -6.09 -8.71 -28.03
C ALA A 38 -7.22 -8.49 -27.00
N ASN A 39 -7.41 -9.36 -25.99
CA ASN A 39 -8.15 -8.97 -24.77
C ASN A 39 -7.28 -8.09 -23.85
N SER A 40 -6.56 -7.16 -24.48
CA SER A 40 -6.06 -5.96 -23.83
C SER A 40 -7.11 -4.90 -24.07
N PHE A 41 -7.36 -4.04 -23.08
CA PHE A 41 -7.75 -2.67 -23.41
C PHE A 41 -6.54 -2.07 -24.15
N SER A 42 -6.43 -2.39 -25.44
CA SER A 42 -5.24 -2.15 -26.25
C SER A 42 -5.02 -0.65 -26.36
N GLU A 43 -3.83 -0.23 -25.95
CA GLU A 43 -3.32 1.14 -26.05
C GLU A 43 -4.24 2.24 -25.53
N GLY A 44 -4.15 2.47 -24.22
CA GLY A 44 -4.29 3.81 -23.67
C GLY A 44 -5.71 4.23 -23.30
N TYR A 45 -5.77 4.77 -22.08
CA TYR A 45 -6.84 5.59 -21.50
C TYR A 45 -8.05 4.88 -20.87
N GLN A 46 -8.07 5.04 -19.53
CA GLN A 46 -9.19 5.27 -18.62
C GLN A 46 -10.51 4.57 -18.97
N THR A 47 -10.90 3.59 -18.17
CA THR A 47 -12.32 3.33 -17.93
C THR A 47 -12.88 4.54 -17.18
N GLU A 48 -13.20 5.63 -17.90
CA GLU A 48 -13.77 6.85 -17.30
C GLU A 48 -15.16 6.61 -16.71
N GLU A 49 -15.81 5.51 -17.11
CA GLU A 49 -17.10 5.07 -16.58
C GLU A 49 -16.94 3.72 -15.87
N PRO A 50 -17.40 3.59 -14.61
CA PRO A 50 -17.33 2.33 -13.88
C PRO A 50 -18.19 1.26 -14.56
N LEU A 51 -17.72 0.02 -14.54
CA LEU A 51 -18.53 -1.13 -14.89
C LEU A 51 -19.63 -1.27 -13.82
N ALA A 52 -20.82 -0.76 -14.12
CA ALA A 52 -21.99 -0.83 -13.25
C ALA A 52 -22.68 -2.20 -13.39
N ILE A 53 -22.66 -3.02 -12.33
CA ILE A 53 -23.19 -4.39 -12.34
C ILE A 53 -23.82 -4.76 -11.00
N SER A 54 -24.89 -5.55 -11.01
CA SER A 54 -25.52 -5.97 -9.74
C SER A 54 -24.64 -6.96 -8.97
N LEU A 55 -24.14 -7.99 -9.66
CA LEU A 55 -23.26 -9.01 -9.12
C LEU A 55 -22.13 -9.25 -10.13
N LEU A 56 -20.87 -9.16 -9.68
CA LEU A 56 -19.74 -9.73 -10.43
C LEU A 56 -19.35 -11.06 -9.82
N GLU A 57 -19.42 -12.14 -10.58
CA GLU A 57 -18.89 -13.42 -10.15
C GLU A 57 -17.78 -13.88 -11.11
N LEU A 58 -16.60 -14.13 -10.58
CA LEU A 58 -15.53 -14.85 -11.28
C LEU A 58 -15.48 -16.27 -10.72
N ASP A 59 -15.87 -17.25 -11.53
CA ASP A 59 -15.86 -18.68 -11.16
C ASP A 59 -14.44 -19.26 -11.12
N TYR A 60 -14.36 -20.49 -10.64
CA TYR A 60 -13.13 -21.24 -10.47
C TYR A 60 -12.20 -21.16 -11.70
N GLY A 61 -10.97 -20.69 -11.48
CA GLY A 61 -9.95 -20.60 -12.53
C GLY A 61 -10.12 -19.45 -13.53
N SER A 62 -11.12 -18.58 -13.36
CA SER A 62 -11.39 -17.50 -14.30
C SER A 62 -10.36 -16.38 -14.18
N ILE A 63 -9.80 -15.94 -15.32
CA ILE A 63 -8.83 -14.84 -15.34
C ILE A 63 -9.44 -13.66 -16.09
N MET A 64 -9.49 -12.50 -15.45
CA MET A 64 -9.85 -11.22 -16.06
C MET A 64 -8.63 -10.31 -16.05
N THR A 65 -8.21 -9.88 -17.24
CA THR A 65 -7.05 -9.01 -17.43
C THR A 65 -7.49 -7.62 -17.85
N ALA A 66 -6.95 -6.58 -17.23
CA ALA A 66 -7.20 -5.19 -17.57
C ALA A 66 -5.95 -4.33 -17.34
N TYR A 67 -5.94 -3.09 -17.82
CA TYR A 67 -4.90 -2.12 -17.43
C TYR A 67 -5.36 -1.24 -16.29
N ASN A 68 -6.54 -0.64 -16.42
CA ASN A 68 -7.25 0.04 -15.35
C ASN A 68 -8.70 -0.48 -15.33
N LEU A 69 -9.22 -0.78 -14.15
CA LEU A 69 -10.52 -1.38 -13.98
C LEU A 69 -11.28 -0.66 -12.86
N MET A 70 -12.39 0.00 -13.21
CA MET A 70 -13.32 0.56 -12.24
C MET A 70 -14.62 -0.26 -12.26
N ILE A 71 -15.06 -0.72 -11.10
CA ILE A 71 -16.23 -1.57 -10.93
C ILE A 71 -17.12 -0.96 -9.86
N SER A 72 -18.40 -0.80 -10.18
CA SER A 72 -19.40 -0.36 -9.20
C SER A 72 -20.58 -1.32 -9.20
N GLY A 73 -21.03 -1.76 -8.02
CA GLY A 73 -22.07 -2.76 -7.96
C GLY A 73 -22.68 -3.02 -6.59
N SER A 74 -23.50 -4.07 -6.50
CA SER A 74 -24.01 -4.53 -5.21
C SER A 74 -23.02 -5.51 -4.59
N ASP A 75 -22.76 -6.65 -5.23
CA ASP A 75 -21.89 -7.68 -4.68
C ASP A 75 -20.81 -8.11 -5.70
N MET A 76 -19.67 -8.56 -5.18
CA MET A 76 -18.63 -9.19 -5.98
C MET A 76 -18.14 -10.47 -5.29
N VAL A 77 -18.02 -11.53 -6.07
CA VAL A 77 -17.56 -12.86 -5.62
C VAL A 77 -16.42 -13.31 -6.52
N LEU A 78 -15.26 -13.54 -5.91
CA LEU A 78 -14.10 -14.16 -6.55
C LEU A 78 -13.97 -15.59 -6.00
N ASN A 79 -14.35 -16.58 -6.80
CA ASN A 79 -14.29 -18.00 -6.41
C ASN A 79 -12.85 -18.55 -6.51
N PRO A 80 -12.57 -19.73 -5.93
CA PRO A 80 -11.20 -20.23 -5.83
C PRO A 80 -10.49 -20.38 -7.17
N GLY A 81 -9.28 -19.85 -7.25
CA GLY A 81 -8.45 -19.88 -8.46
C GLY A 81 -8.80 -18.83 -9.51
N SER A 82 -9.78 -17.96 -9.27
CA SER A 82 -10.01 -16.78 -10.10
C SER A 82 -8.90 -15.74 -9.93
N THR A 83 -8.68 -14.89 -10.93
CA THR A 83 -7.65 -13.85 -10.90
C THR A 83 -8.09 -12.58 -11.64
N LEU A 84 -7.98 -11.44 -10.95
CA LEU A 84 -7.99 -10.10 -11.53
C LEU A 84 -6.54 -9.65 -11.77
N ASN A 85 -6.12 -9.61 -13.03
CA ASN A 85 -4.77 -9.30 -13.44
C ASN A 85 -4.68 -7.91 -14.10
N LEU A 86 -4.07 -6.97 -13.40
CA LEU A 86 -3.76 -5.61 -13.84
C LEU A 86 -2.25 -5.35 -13.92
N GLN A 87 -1.46 -6.42 -14.08
CA GLN A 87 -0.01 -6.34 -14.08
C GLN A 87 0.51 -5.49 -15.24
N GLY A 88 1.39 -4.54 -14.91
CA GLY A 88 1.95 -3.63 -15.90
C GLY A 88 0.88 -2.77 -16.56
N GLY A 89 -0.21 -2.43 -15.87
CA GLY A 89 -1.32 -1.62 -16.37
C GLY A 89 -1.14 -0.10 -16.33
N GLY A 90 -0.10 0.39 -15.65
CA GLY A 90 0.14 1.80 -15.34
C GLY A 90 0.96 2.57 -16.37
N TYR A 91 1.80 3.50 -15.97
CA TYR A 91 2.57 4.31 -16.91
C TYR A 91 3.67 3.52 -17.61
N ARG A 92 3.90 3.85 -18.89
CA ARG A 92 4.96 3.24 -19.71
C ARG A 92 6.34 3.55 -19.12
N PRO A 93 7.39 2.81 -19.52
CA PRO A 93 8.77 3.10 -19.11
C PRO A 93 9.15 4.58 -19.18
N ARG A 94 9.78 5.10 -18.11
CA ARG A 94 10.13 6.52 -17.92
C ARG A 94 8.97 7.51 -17.94
N GLU A 95 7.74 7.04 -17.79
CA GLU A 95 6.54 7.87 -17.66
C GLU A 95 5.89 7.67 -16.28
N GLY A 96 5.08 8.65 -15.87
CA GLY A 96 4.37 8.68 -14.60
C GLY A 96 4.97 9.64 -13.57
N PRO A 97 4.22 10.03 -12.52
CA PRO A 97 4.67 11.02 -11.54
C PRO A 97 5.93 10.60 -10.76
N GLY A 98 6.11 9.28 -10.56
CA GLY A 98 7.26 8.68 -9.89
C GLY A 98 8.17 7.91 -10.85
N ALA A 99 8.23 8.29 -12.12
CA ALA A 99 9.02 7.57 -13.11
C ALA A 99 10.50 7.42 -12.71
N GLY A 100 11.07 6.24 -12.96
CA GLY A 100 12.50 6.03 -12.79
C GLY A 100 13.32 6.83 -13.81
N ILE A 101 14.54 7.22 -13.44
CA ILE A 101 15.46 7.98 -14.30
C ILE A 101 16.59 7.08 -14.80
N VAL A 102 17.49 7.69 -15.60
CA VAL A 102 18.76 7.08 -15.96
C VAL A 102 19.85 7.77 -15.17
N ASP A 103 20.62 6.99 -14.42
CA ASP A 103 21.79 7.44 -13.67
C ASP A 103 23.01 6.63 -14.12
N ALA A 104 24.03 7.28 -14.68
CA ALA A 104 25.25 6.62 -15.19
C ALA A 104 24.97 5.33 -15.99
N ASP A 105 24.11 5.41 -17.01
CA ASP A 105 23.67 4.29 -17.86
C ASP A 105 22.83 3.19 -17.16
N THR A 106 22.44 3.43 -15.91
CA THR A 106 21.64 2.56 -15.06
C THR A 106 20.23 3.12 -14.87
N GLY A 107 19.20 2.34 -15.17
CA GLY A 107 17.82 2.70 -14.89
C GLY A 107 17.48 2.55 -13.41
N THR A 108 16.99 3.60 -12.77
CA THR A 108 16.49 3.53 -11.39
C THR A 108 15.07 2.97 -11.35
N GLY A 109 14.66 2.45 -10.20
CA GLY A 109 13.28 2.02 -9.97
C GLY A 109 12.31 3.19 -9.95
N ALA A 110 11.06 2.92 -10.30
CA ALA A 110 9.96 3.87 -10.17
C ALA A 110 9.41 3.92 -8.74
N GLY A 111 8.87 5.06 -8.36
CA GLY A 111 8.15 5.27 -7.09
C GLY A 111 6.64 5.15 -7.27
N TYR A 112 5.96 4.77 -6.20
CA TYR A 112 4.53 4.94 -5.89
C TYR A 112 4.38 4.41 -4.46
N GLY A 113 3.65 5.06 -3.56
CA GLY A 113 3.62 4.64 -2.14
C GLY A 113 4.91 4.93 -1.35
N GLY A 114 6.04 4.54 -1.91
CA GLY A 114 7.38 4.88 -1.46
C GLY A 114 8.29 5.21 -2.62
N PHE A 115 9.55 5.43 -2.27
CA PHE A 115 10.58 5.76 -3.23
C PHE A 115 11.12 4.53 -3.99
N GLY A 116 11.43 4.69 -5.28
CA GLY A 116 12.08 3.65 -6.09
C GLY A 116 13.58 3.51 -5.81
N GLY A 117 14.09 2.28 -5.85
CA GLY A 117 15.47 1.93 -5.55
C GLY A 117 16.48 2.19 -6.69
N SER A 118 17.75 1.92 -6.42
CA SER A 118 18.87 2.07 -7.38
C SER A 118 20.12 1.32 -6.93
N SER A 119 21.09 1.13 -7.83
CA SER A 119 22.39 0.54 -7.46
C SER A 119 23.43 1.55 -6.99
N SER A 120 23.24 2.84 -7.25
CA SER A 120 24.17 3.92 -6.91
C SER A 120 23.82 4.65 -5.61
N GLY A 121 22.71 4.29 -4.97
CA GLY A 121 22.15 4.99 -3.81
C GLY A 121 21.26 6.17 -4.15
N ILE A 122 21.20 6.59 -5.43
CA ILE A 122 20.34 7.69 -5.87
C ILE A 122 18.91 7.21 -5.98
N THR A 123 18.05 7.71 -5.09
CA THR A 123 16.64 7.36 -5.04
C THR A 123 15.85 8.41 -5.83
N ALA A 124 15.39 8.07 -7.04
CA ALA A 124 14.83 9.04 -8.01
C ALA A 124 13.36 8.81 -8.38
N GLY A 125 12.82 7.61 -8.12
CA GLY A 125 11.39 7.37 -8.27
C GLY A 125 10.66 7.95 -7.05
N TYR A 126 10.11 9.16 -7.15
CA TYR A 126 9.43 9.80 -6.02
C TYR A 126 8.08 9.13 -5.69
N PRO A 127 7.69 9.07 -4.41
CA PRO A 127 6.36 8.66 -4.01
C PRO A 127 5.32 9.71 -4.43
N TYR A 128 4.09 9.26 -4.68
CA TYR A 128 2.96 10.13 -5.03
C TYR A 128 1.63 9.43 -4.69
N GLY A 129 0.55 10.17 -4.89
CA GLY A 129 -0.83 9.70 -4.69
C GLY A 129 -1.21 9.60 -3.22
N ASN A 130 -2.50 9.37 -2.97
CA ASN A 130 -3.09 9.37 -1.64
C ASN A 130 -3.11 7.97 -1.01
N TYR A 131 -2.53 7.76 0.17
CA TYR A 131 -2.55 6.46 0.86
C TYR A 131 -3.93 6.04 1.35
N THR A 132 -4.81 6.99 1.64
CA THR A 132 -6.22 6.73 2.01
C THR A 132 -7.11 6.53 0.79
N ALA A 133 -6.71 6.98 -0.40
CA ALA A 133 -7.46 6.83 -1.64
C ALA A 133 -6.52 6.47 -2.79
N ALA A 134 -6.16 5.18 -2.90
CA ALA A 134 -5.20 4.65 -3.86
C ALA A 134 -5.75 4.60 -5.30
N LEU A 135 -6.00 5.77 -5.88
CA LEU A 135 -6.69 5.95 -7.17
C LEU A 135 -5.75 6.23 -8.34
N ASP A 136 -4.44 6.08 -8.16
CA ASP A 136 -3.44 6.31 -9.20
C ASP A 136 -2.85 5.00 -9.72
N ALA A 137 -2.50 4.98 -11.00
CA ALA A 137 -1.73 3.88 -11.56
C ALA A 137 -0.24 4.04 -11.24
N GLY A 138 0.50 2.92 -11.23
CA GLY A 138 1.94 2.87 -10.96
C GLY A 138 2.77 3.47 -12.09
N SER A 139 3.97 3.95 -11.76
CA SER A 139 4.91 4.59 -12.67
C SER A 139 5.88 3.60 -13.33
N GLY A 140 6.38 3.94 -14.52
CA GLY A 140 7.33 3.10 -15.25
C GLY A 140 8.78 3.28 -14.81
N GLY A 141 9.54 2.19 -14.80
CA GLY A 141 10.96 2.18 -14.42
C GLY A 141 11.87 2.93 -15.40
N GLY A 142 13.09 3.23 -14.93
CA GLY A 142 14.13 3.92 -15.70
C GLY A 142 14.74 3.05 -16.79
N GLN A 143 15.11 3.67 -17.92
CA GLN A 143 15.74 2.98 -19.05
C GLN A 143 17.26 3.09 -18.99
N GLY A 144 17.96 2.01 -18.66
CA GLY A 144 19.42 1.98 -18.79
C GLY A 144 19.90 1.80 -20.24
N SER A 145 21.18 1.46 -20.36
CA SER A 145 21.88 1.26 -21.64
C SER A 145 21.28 0.18 -22.56
N SER A 146 20.62 -0.85 -22.02
CA SER A 146 19.81 -1.80 -22.81
C SER A 146 18.70 -2.45 -21.95
N GLY A 147 17.71 -3.05 -22.62
CA GLY A 147 16.50 -3.60 -21.99
C GLY A 147 15.22 -2.79 -22.18
N VAL A 148 14.09 -3.44 -21.86
CA VAL A 148 12.77 -2.80 -21.80
C VAL A 148 12.42 -2.64 -20.33
N PRO A 149 12.29 -1.39 -19.81
CA PRO A 149 12.01 -1.17 -18.40
C PRO A 149 10.65 -1.70 -17.98
N GLY A 150 10.47 -1.93 -16.68
CA GLY A 150 9.17 -2.35 -16.15
C GLY A 150 8.11 -1.25 -16.33
N ARG A 151 6.94 -1.63 -16.86
CA ARG A 151 5.73 -0.78 -16.82
C ARG A 151 5.20 -0.76 -15.38
N GLY A 152 4.67 0.38 -14.94
CA GLY A 152 4.05 0.47 -13.61
C GLY A 152 2.76 -0.34 -13.51
N GLY A 153 2.32 -0.62 -12.29
CA GLY A 153 1.13 -1.41 -12.05
C GLY A 153 -0.18 -0.70 -12.41
N GLY A 154 -1.22 -1.47 -12.76
CA GLY A 154 -2.53 -0.93 -13.12
C GLY A 154 -3.33 -0.36 -11.94
N LEU A 155 -4.45 0.30 -12.23
CA LEU A 155 -5.39 0.81 -11.22
C LEU A 155 -6.62 -0.09 -11.13
N LEU A 156 -6.92 -0.59 -9.92
CA LEU A 156 -8.18 -1.26 -9.61
C LEU A 156 -9.00 -0.41 -8.64
N ASN A 157 -10.23 -0.09 -9.01
CA ASN A 157 -11.18 0.65 -8.18
C ASN A 157 -12.48 -0.15 -8.08
N ILE A 158 -12.76 -0.71 -6.91
CA ILE A 158 -13.96 -1.50 -6.63
C ILE A 158 -14.83 -0.74 -5.64
N LYS A 159 -16.09 -0.51 -6.02
CA LYS A 159 -17.11 0.11 -5.17
C LYS A 159 -18.35 -0.77 -5.09
N MET A 160 -18.50 -1.50 -3.99
CA MET A 160 -19.61 -2.41 -3.74
C MET A 160 -20.52 -1.84 -2.65
N ASN A 161 -21.81 -1.74 -2.91
CA ASN A 161 -22.78 -1.35 -1.88
C ASN A 161 -23.01 -2.50 -0.88
N GLY A 162 -22.77 -3.74 -1.28
CA GLY A 162 -22.88 -4.96 -0.50
C GLY A 162 -21.52 -5.54 -0.15
N GLY A 163 -21.41 -6.87 -0.22
CA GLY A 163 -20.22 -7.62 0.17
C GLY A 163 -19.22 -7.83 -0.97
N LEU A 164 -17.94 -7.81 -0.63
CA LEU A 164 -16.87 -8.35 -1.45
C LEU A 164 -16.38 -9.66 -0.81
N LEU A 165 -16.68 -10.78 -1.46
CA LEU A 165 -16.20 -12.09 -1.06
C LEU A 165 -15.02 -12.50 -1.96
N ILE A 166 -13.87 -12.72 -1.34
CA ILE A 166 -12.69 -13.26 -2.02
C ILE A 166 -12.44 -14.63 -1.41
N ASP A 167 -12.92 -15.69 -2.06
CA ASP A 167 -12.71 -17.07 -1.61
C ASP A 167 -11.65 -17.70 -2.51
N GLY A 168 -10.39 -17.41 -2.20
CA GLY A 168 -9.28 -17.63 -3.10
C GLY A 168 -8.12 -18.38 -2.47
N GLY A 169 -7.53 -19.32 -3.22
CA GLY A 169 -6.22 -19.91 -2.90
C GLY A 169 -5.05 -18.91 -2.95
N ARG A 170 -3.91 -19.32 -3.51
CA ARG A 170 -2.78 -18.40 -3.73
C ARG A 170 -3.06 -17.58 -5.00
N GLU A 171 -3.06 -16.24 -4.92
CA GLU A 171 -2.99 -15.28 -6.06
C GLU A 171 -4.32 -14.79 -6.73
N PHE A 172 -4.89 -13.64 -6.30
CA PHE A 172 -6.23 -13.17 -6.75
C PHE A 172 -6.26 -11.78 -7.39
N ILE A 173 -5.56 -10.79 -6.84
CA ILE A 173 -5.53 -9.45 -7.41
C ILE A 173 -4.08 -9.00 -7.57
N PHE A 174 -3.71 -8.66 -8.81
CA PHE A 174 -2.39 -8.15 -9.11
C PHE A 174 -2.45 -6.85 -9.86
N THR A 175 -1.72 -5.84 -9.38
CA THR A 175 -1.32 -4.72 -10.23
C THR A 175 0.17 -4.79 -10.56
N SER A 176 0.95 -5.64 -9.87
CA SER A 176 2.42 -5.73 -9.95
C SER A 176 2.95 -6.37 -11.24
N PHE A 177 3.84 -5.72 -11.99
CA PHE A 177 4.55 -6.41 -13.07
C PHE A 177 5.74 -7.23 -12.48
N LYS A 178 5.62 -8.56 -12.43
CA LYS A 178 6.79 -9.42 -12.22
C LYS A 178 7.39 -9.77 -13.58
N PHE A 179 8.64 -9.42 -13.81
CA PHE A 179 9.35 -9.85 -15.02
C PHE A 179 9.36 -11.39 -15.05
N LEU A 180 8.63 -11.98 -15.99
CA LEU A 180 8.69 -13.41 -16.22
C LEU A 180 10.10 -13.74 -16.70
N ASN A 181 10.82 -14.55 -15.93
CA ASN A 181 12.14 -15.15 -16.21
C ASN A 181 12.21 -16.00 -17.50
N ARG A 182 11.36 -15.76 -18.50
CA ARG A 182 11.28 -16.52 -19.75
C ARG A 182 12.15 -15.97 -20.88
N PHE A 183 12.99 -14.97 -20.63
CA PHE A 183 14.14 -14.77 -21.49
C PHE A 183 15.29 -15.60 -20.94
N HIS A 184 15.69 -16.64 -21.66
CA HIS A 184 16.98 -17.30 -21.43
C HIS A 184 18.08 -16.23 -21.55
N ILE A 185 18.44 -15.67 -20.41
CA ILE A 185 19.53 -14.70 -20.30
C ILE A 185 20.79 -15.49 -20.57
N CYS A 186 21.37 -15.33 -21.76
CA CYS A 186 22.65 -15.95 -22.07
C CYS A 186 23.65 -15.38 -21.06
N ARG A 187 24.14 -16.23 -20.16
CA ARG A 187 25.11 -15.91 -19.08
C ARG A 187 26.45 -15.34 -19.60
N TRP A 188 26.59 -15.18 -20.91
CA TRP A 188 27.74 -14.59 -21.60
C TRP A 188 27.43 -13.24 -22.28
N CYS A 189 26.21 -12.71 -22.14
CA CYS A 189 25.77 -11.40 -22.63
C CYS A 189 25.62 -10.36 -21.49
N ILE A 190 26.45 -10.47 -20.44
CA ILE A 190 26.39 -9.73 -19.15
C ILE A 190 26.72 -8.23 -19.26
N TRP A 191 26.94 -7.70 -20.46
CA TRP A 191 27.16 -6.27 -20.64
C TRP A 191 25.89 -5.68 -21.22
N GLN A 192 25.08 -4.99 -20.40
CA GLN A 192 24.17 -3.87 -20.75
C GLN A 192 22.70 -3.95 -20.27
N TRP A 193 22.21 -4.92 -19.48
CA TRP A 193 20.78 -4.98 -19.14
C TRP A 193 20.42 -4.26 -17.83
N ILE A 194 20.58 -2.94 -17.83
CA ILE A 194 20.56 -2.14 -16.60
C ILE A 194 19.27 -1.31 -16.47
N PHE A 195 18.09 -1.94 -16.43
CA PHE A 195 16.82 -1.21 -16.39
C PHE A 195 16.10 -1.32 -15.06
N GLY A 196 15.32 -0.29 -14.74
CA GLY A 196 14.58 -0.20 -13.49
C GLY A 196 13.24 -0.94 -13.52
N GLY A 197 12.85 -1.46 -12.36
CA GLY A 197 11.52 -2.00 -12.12
C GLY A 197 10.45 -0.89 -12.09
N GLY A 198 9.26 -1.20 -12.63
CA GLY A 198 8.09 -0.34 -12.48
C GLY A 198 7.53 -0.43 -11.06
N SER A 199 6.84 0.60 -10.58
CA SER A 199 6.21 0.57 -9.26
C SER A 199 4.90 -0.23 -9.27
N GLY A 200 4.44 -0.65 -8.09
CA GLY A 200 3.11 -1.23 -7.92
C GLY A 200 2.00 -0.25 -8.34
N GLY A 201 0.76 -0.73 -8.45
CA GLY A 201 -0.40 0.09 -8.85
C GLY A 201 -1.29 0.52 -7.69
N GLY A 202 -2.43 1.15 -8.00
CA GLY A 202 -3.45 1.52 -7.02
C GLY A 202 -4.50 0.43 -6.88
N ILE A 203 -4.84 0.04 -5.65
CA ILE A 203 -5.99 -0.80 -5.37
C ILE A 203 -6.88 -0.06 -4.37
N TYR A 204 -8.01 0.44 -4.85
CA TYR A 204 -9.05 1.06 -4.04
C TYR A 204 -10.24 0.11 -3.93
N ILE A 205 -10.63 -0.22 -2.70
CA ILE A 205 -11.79 -1.06 -2.41
C ILE A 205 -12.69 -0.29 -1.44
N GLU A 206 -13.95 -0.11 -1.81
CA GLU A 206 -15.01 0.40 -0.95
C GLU A 206 -16.12 -0.64 -0.94
N ALA A 207 -16.46 -1.19 0.23
CA ALA A 207 -17.46 -2.24 0.36
C ALA A 207 -18.21 -2.14 1.70
N THR A 208 -19.39 -2.75 1.81
CA THR A 208 -20.02 -2.92 3.13
C THR A 208 -19.24 -3.92 3.98
N GLY A 209 -18.69 -4.96 3.36
CA GLY A 209 -17.85 -5.94 4.04
C GLY A 209 -16.87 -6.63 3.10
N LEU A 210 -15.74 -7.06 3.66
CA LEU A 210 -14.73 -7.87 2.98
C LEU A 210 -14.52 -9.18 3.74
N ASP A 211 -14.74 -10.30 3.06
CA ASP A 211 -14.69 -11.64 3.64
C ASP A 211 -13.92 -12.63 2.75
N GLY A 212 -13.51 -13.75 3.35
CA GLY A 212 -12.83 -14.88 2.69
C GLY A 212 -11.32 -14.87 2.89
N HIS A 213 -10.59 -15.50 1.97
CA HIS A 213 -9.13 -15.67 2.01
C HIS A 213 -8.54 -15.51 0.60
N GLY A 214 -7.26 -15.17 0.50
CA GLY A 214 -6.60 -14.99 -0.80
C GLY A 214 -5.43 -14.01 -0.74
N THR A 215 -5.06 -13.46 -1.89
CA THR A 215 -3.96 -12.47 -1.98
C THR A 215 -4.38 -11.24 -2.78
N ILE A 216 -4.26 -10.07 -2.15
CA ILE A 216 -4.39 -8.74 -2.78
C ILE A 216 -2.99 -8.12 -2.84
N SER A 217 -2.44 -7.93 -4.05
CA SER A 217 -1.05 -7.54 -4.24
C SER A 217 -0.88 -6.32 -5.13
N SER A 218 -0.15 -5.34 -4.61
CA SER A 218 0.36 -4.18 -5.33
C SER A 218 1.88 -4.05 -5.18
N ASN A 219 2.62 -5.13 -5.41
CA ASN A 219 4.07 -5.14 -5.25
C ASN A 219 4.79 -4.38 -6.39
N GLY A 220 5.95 -3.81 -6.08
CA GLY A 220 6.88 -3.24 -7.04
C GLY A 220 7.58 -4.31 -7.86
N GLY A 221 8.08 -3.92 -9.04
CA GLY A 221 8.86 -4.80 -9.90
C GLY A 221 10.33 -4.84 -9.48
N ASP A 222 10.95 -6.01 -9.59
CA ASP A 222 12.38 -6.20 -9.28
C ASP A 222 13.29 -5.49 -10.30
N GLY A 223 14.45 -5.04 -9.84
CA GLY A 223 15.51 -4.50 -10.69
C GLY A 223 16.40 -5.62 -11.24
N LEU A 224 16.78 -5.53 -12.52
CA LEU A 224 17.70 -6.50 -13.14
C LEU A 224 19.15 -6.00 -13.13
N ASP A 225 20.09 -6.89 -12.81
CA ASP A 225 21.52 -6.59 -12.67
C ASP A 225 21.79 -5.40 -11.73
N GLN A 226 22.27 -4.27 -12.28
CA GLN A 226 22.48 -3.02 -11.54
C GLN A 226 21.26 -2.08 -11.58
N GLY A 227 20.18 -2.45 -12.28
CA GLY A 227 18.95 -1.68 -12.34
C GLY A 227 18.27 -1.58 -10.99
N GLY A 228 17.66 -0.43 -10.71
CA GLY A 228 16.95 -0.19 -9.45
C GLY A 228 15.58 -0.84 -9.40
N ALA A 229 15.16 -1.29 -8.22
CA ALA A 229 13.87 -1.92 -8.04
C ALA A 229 12.73 -0.92 -7.80
N GLY A 230 11.53 -1.20 -8.32
CA GLY A 230 10.37 -0.33 -8.15
C GLY A 230 9.77 -0.41 -6.75
N ALA A 231 9.18 0.69 -6.28
CA ALA A 231 8.46 0.73 -5.00
C ALA A 231 7.14 -0.06 -5.06
N GLY A 232 6.68 -0.55 -3.89
CA GLY A 232 5.35 -1.13 -3.73
C GLY A 232 4.26 -0.06 -3.84
N GLY A 233 3.13 -0.38 -4.45
CA GLY A 233 2.04 0.57 -4.67
C GLY A 233 1.17 0.84 -3.44
N ARG A 234 0.02 1.46 -3.63
CA ARG A 234 -0.92 1.79 -2.55
C ARG A 234 -2.16 0.91 -2.63
N ILE A 235 -2.61 0.39 -1.48
CA ILE A 235 -3.85 -0.35 -1.31
C ILE A 235 -4.66 0.40 -0.24
N SER A 236 -5.90 0.76 -0.54
CA SER A 236 -6.80 1.42 0.39
C SER A 236 -8.15 0.72 0.40
N ILE A 237 -8.56 0.23 1.57
CA ILE A 237 -9.79 -0.55 1.77
C ILE A 237 -10.67 0.22 2.76
N HIS A 238 -11.89 0.57 2.34
CA HIS A 238 -12.90 1.27 3.12
C HIS A 238 -14.09 0.35 3.32
N LEU A 239 -14.40 0.04 4.58
CA LEU A 239 -15.42 -0.91 4.96
C LEU A 239 -16.46 -0.26 5.86
N LEU A 240 -17.74 -0.50 5.56
CA LEU A 240 -18.83 0.02 6.38
C LEU A 240 -19.12 -0.84 7.62
N GLN A 241 -18.87 -2.16 7.57
CA GLN A 241 -19.32 -3.07 8.65
C GLN A 241 -18.39 -4.25 8.97
N SER A 242 -18.08 -5.16 8.03
CA SER A 242 -17.39 -6.41 8.38
C SER A 242 -16.02 -6.54 7.72
N TYR A 243 -15.00 -6.79 8.53
CA TYR A 243 -13.66 -7.15 8.09
C TYR A 243 -13.31 -8.54 8.65
N THR A 244 -13.55 -9.57 7.85
CA THR A 244 -13.28 -10.99 8.20
C THR A 244 -12.34 -11.65 7.20
N PHE A 245 -11.72 -10.86 6.33
CA PHE A 245 -10.72 -11.32 5.39
C PHE A 245 -9.49 -11.87 6.10
N ASP A 246 -9.25 -13.17 5.92
CA ASP A 246 -8.11 -13.93 6.44
C ASP A 246 -7.17 -14.29 5.28
N GLY A 247 -6.70 -13.27 4.58
CA GLY A 247 -5.79 -13.39 3.45
C GLY A 247 -4.62 -12.42 3.51
N ASP A 248 -3.73 -12.54 2.54
CA ASP A 248 -2.53 -11.72 2.41
C ASP A 248 -2.83 -10.43 1.63
N ILE A 249 -2.56 -9.28 2.26
CA ILE A 249 -2.58 -7.97 1.58
C ILE A 249 -1.16 -7.44 1.55
N GLN A 250 -0.61 -7.25 0.36
CA GLN A 250 0.81 -7.03 0.13
C GLN A 250 1.05 -5.83 -0.79
N SER A 251 1.98 -4.97 -0.39
CA SER A 251 2.44 -3.83 -1.18
C SER A 251 3.95 -3.71 -1.03
N TYR A 252 4.68 -4.77 -1.32
CA TYR A 252 6.13 -4.85 -1.11
C TYR A 252 6.89 -4.07 -2.18
N GLY A 253 8.05 -3.54 -1.81
CA GLY A 253 9.02 -3.05 -2.77
C GLY A 253 9.64 -4.21 -3.57
N GLY A 254 10.08 -3.91 -4.79
CA GLY A 254 10.90 -4.83 -5.56
C GLY A 254 12.32 -4.93 -4.99
N HIS A 255 13.02 -5.98 -5.39
CA HIS A 255 14.39 -6.27 -4.96
C HIS A 255 15.38 -6.09 -6.10
N THR A 256 16.60 -5.70 -5.74
CA THR A 256 17.74 -5.65 -6.67
C THR A 256 18.37 -7.03 -6.76
N THR A 257 18.73 -7.46 -7.98
CA THR A 257 19.26 -8.81 -8.22
C THR A 257 20.69 -9.00 -7.68
N ILE A 258 21.48 -7.92 -7.58
CA ILE A 258 22.88 -7.94 -7.11
C ILE A 258 23.03 -6.95 -5.93
N PRO A 259 22.68 -7.34 -4.70
CA PRO A 259 22.75 -6.45 -3.56
C PRO A 259 24.20 -6.17 -3.12
N ASP A 260 24.50 -4.89 -2.90
CA ASP A 260 25.70 -4.37 -2.22
C ASP A 260 25.28 -3.26 -1.23
N ILE A 261 26.18 -2.83 -0.35
CA ILE A 261 25.96 -1.77 0.64
C ILE A 261 25.52 -0.44 0.02
N ALA A 262 25.92 -0.17 -1.22
CA ALA A 262 25.52 1.02 -1.97
C ALA A 262 24.17 0.87 -2.69
N THR A 263 23.66 -0.35 -2.82
CA THR A 263 22.37 -0.60 -3.48
C THR A 263 21.21 -0.28 -2.54
N VAL A 264 20.12 0.17 -3.14
CA VAL A 264 18.88 0.56 -2.49
C VAL A 264 17.75 -0.18 -3.16
N ASP A 265 17.01 -0.98 -2.39
CA ASP A 265 15.80 -1.64 -2.87
C ASP A 265 14.60 -0.70 -2.89
N GLY A 266 13.58 -1.07 -3.66
CA GLY A 266 12.35 -0.31 -3.71
C GLY A 266 11.71 -0.25 -2.32
N ALA A 267 11.18 0.91 -1.95
CA ALA A 267 10.44 1.05 -0.72
C ALA A 267 9.19 0.15 -0.72
N ALA A 268 8.77 -0.27 0.45
CA ALA A 268 7.42 -0.76 0.61
C ALA A 268 6.40 0.33 0.22
N GLY A 269 5.23 -0.13 -0.19
CA GLY A 269 4.04 0.66 -0.37
C GLY A 269 3.20 0.72 0.90
N THR A 270 1.94 1.09 0.75
CA THR A 270 1.03 1.26 1.88
C THR A 270 -0.21 0.40 1.75
N VAL A 271 -0.60 -0.27 2.84
CA VAL A 271 -1.92 -0.90 2.99
C VAL A 271 -2.71 -0.13 4.04
N TYR A 272 -3.75 0.57 3.62
CA TYR A 272 -4.66 1.30 4.49
C TYR A 272 -6.00 0.58 4.57
N VAL A 273 -6.49 0.37 5.78
CA VAL A 273 -7.81 -0.22 6.04
C VAL A 273 -8.57 0.70 6.99
N ARG A 274 -9.71 1.20 6.54
CA ARG A 274 -10.64 1.98 7.34
C ARG A 274 -11.93 1.21 7.55
N GLU A 275 -12.25 1.00 8.82
CA GLU A 275 -13.45 0.30 9.26
C GLU A 275 -14.39 1.31 9.93
N GLU A 276 -15.56 1.58 9.35
CA GLU A 276 -16.62 2.42 9.96
C GLU A 276 -17.45 1.63 11.00
N ILE A 277 -16.80 0.73 11.72
CA ILE A 277 -17.43 -0.14 12.71
C ILE A 277 -17.64 0.68 13.99
N SER A 278 -18.90 0.97 14.32
CA SER A 278 -19.35 1.77 15.47
C SER A 278 -19.29 3.29 15.27
N SER A 279 -19.63 4.08 16.30
CA SER A 279 -19.69 5.55 16.22
C SER A 279 -18.34 6.23 15.93
N PHE A 280 -17.24 5.49 15.83
CA PHE A 280 -15.90 6.00 15.54
C PHE A 280 -15.22 5.12 14.48
N PRO A 281 -14.75 5.68 13.35
CA PRO A 281 -13.96 4.93 12.39
C PRO A 281 -12.66 4.45 13.03
N LYS A 282 -12.20 3.27 12.61
CA LYS A 282 -10.91 2.71 12.97
C LYS A 282 -10.00 2.65 11.75
N GLU A 283 -8.85 3.31 11.84
CA GLU A 283 -7.88 3.43 10.76
C GLU A 283 -6.63 2.60 11.05
N THR A 284 -6.33 1.67 10.15
CA THR A 284 -5.15 0.81 10.22
C THR A 284 -4.26 1.08 9.02
N LEU A 285 -2.98 1.36 9.26
CA LEU A 285 -1.93 1.45 8.25
C LEU A 285 -0.95 0.31 8.45
N ARG A 286 -0.67 -0.46 7.41
CA ARG A 286 0.35 -1.51 7.40
C ARG A 286 1.39 -1.21 6.33
N ILE A 287 2.65 -1.31 6.73
CA ILE A 287 3.81 -1.21 5.87
C ILE A 287 4.74 -2.37 6.24
N ASP A 288 5.08 -3.16 5.25
CA ASP A 288 5.83 -4.39 5.40
C ASP A 288 6.83 -4.45 4.25
N GLY A 289 8.12 -4.47 4.57
CA GLY A 289 9.18 -4.54 3.57
C GLY A 289 9.48 -5.96 3.09
N GLN A 290 8.89 -6.99 3.72
CA GLN A 290 9.08 -8.41 3.42
C GLN A 290 10.54 -8.89 3.50
N ARG A 291 11.34 -8.32 4.40
CA ARG A 291 12.78 -8.62 4.47
C ARG A 291 13.21 -9.20 5.79
N THR A 292 14.31 -9.95 5.71
CA THR A 292 14.99 -10.57 6.84
C THR A 292 16.34 -9.94 7.13
N SER A 293 16.75 -8.91 6.37
CA SER A 293 17.99 -8.15 6.56
C SER A 293 17.84 -6.66 6.21
N ASP A 294 18.65 -5.85 6.87
CA ASP A 294 18.82 -4.39 6.66
C ASP A 294 19.66 -4.04 5.42
N LEU A 295 20.33 -5.04 4.83
CA LEU A 295 21.07 -4.92 3.57
C LEU A 295 20.40 -5.70 2.43
N PRO A 296 20.35 -5.13 1.21
CA PRO A 296 20.74 -3.76 0.87
C PRO A 296 19.82 -2.70 1.50
N THR A 297 20.23 -1.43 1.49
CA THR A 297 19.47 -0.33 2.10
C THR A 297 18.08 -0.25 1.47
N LEU A 298 17.07 0.19 2.22
CA LEU A 298 15.73 0.41 1.67
C LEU A 298 15.46 1.88 1.38
N ALA A 299 14.79 2.12 0.26
CA ALA A 299 14.16 3.39 0.05
C ALA A 299 12.99 3.57 1.02
N ARG A 300 12.56 4.83 1.22
CA ARG A 300 11.57 5.17 2.26
C ARG A 300 10.14 5.05 1.72
N THR A 301 9.22 4.57 2.54
CA THR A 301 7.78 4.64 2.28
C THR A 301 7.29 6.01 2.72
N ALA A 302 6.47 6.68 1.91
CA ALA A 302 6.00 8.02 2.21
C ALA A 302 4.48 8.07 2.37
N VAL A 303 4.05 8.70 3.47
CA VAL A 303 2.65 9.02 3.72
C VAL A 303 2.48 10.50 3.96
N GLU A 304 1.46 11.06 3.35
CA GLU A 304 1.06 12.45 3.51
C GLU A 304 -0.07 12.56 4.56
N PRO A 305 -0.18 13.68 5.29
CA PRO A 305 -1.37 13.95 6.09
C PRO A 305 -2.62 13.98 5.20
N THR A 306 -3.77 13.58 5.76
CA THR A 306 -5.05 13.63 5.06
C THR A 306 -5.33 15.05 4.55
N GLU A 307 -5.82 15.18 3.32
CA GLU A 307 -6.10 16.48 2.71
C GLU A 307 -6.95 17.38 3.62
N GLY A 308 -6.50 18.63 3.82
CA GLY A 308 -7.17 19.60 4.67
C GLY A 308 -6.83 19.50 6.17
N ASN A 309 -6.00 18.54 6.58
CA ASN A 309 -5.49 18.41 7.94
C ASN A 309 -3.95 18.53 7.96
N SER A 310 -3.42 19.30 8.91
CA SER A 310 -1.97 19.36 9.16
C SER A 310 -1.45 18.18 9.98
N ASN A 311 -2.34 17.30 10.42
CA ASN A 311 -2.03 16.20 11.32
C ASN A 311 -2.31 14.85 10.63
N LEU A 312 -1.40 13.90 10.83
CA LEU A 312 -1.58 12.51 10.47
C LEU A 312 -2.14 11.78 11.69
N LEU A 313 -3.31 11.15 11.56
CA LEU A 313 -3.95 10.37 12.61
C LEU A 313 -4.17 8.95 12.09
N VAL A 314 -3.64 7.95 12.79
CA VAL A 314 -3.86 6.53 12.47
C VAL A 314 -4.01 5.76 13.78
N ASP A 315 -5.07 4.97 13.93
CA ASP A 315 -5.32 4.24 15.18
C ASP A 315 -4.35 3.08 15.38
N LYS A 316 -4.00 2.37 14.30
CA LYS A 316 -3.08 1.24 14.33
C LYS A 316 -2.07 1.32 13.20
N LEU A 317 -0.80 1.35 13.53
CA LEU A 317 0.31 1.19 12.59
C LEU A 317 0.92 -0.21 12.76
N TYR A 318 1.13 -0.92 11.65
CA TYR A 318 1.97 -2.11 11.59
C TYR A 318 3.20 -1.79 10.73
N LEU A 319 4.39 -1.94 11.29
CA LEU A 319 5.66 -1.63 10.62
C LEU A 319 6.63 -2.81 10.79
N SER A 320 7.02 -3.45 9.69
CA SER A 320 7.76 -4.73 9.72
C SER A 320 8.61 -4.96 8.48
N GLY A 321 9.47 -5.99 8.51
CA GLY A 321 10.27 -6.39 7.36
C GLY A 321 11.25 -5.31 6.89
N TYR A 322 11.91 -4.62 7.82
CA TYR A 322 12.86 -3.53 7.60
C TYR A 322 12.29 -2.29 6.89
N SER A 323 10.96 -2.17 6.77
CA SER A 323 10.35 -1.01 6.13
C SER A 323 10.68 0.29 6.86
N ILE A 324 10.98 1.34 6.10
CA ILE A 324 11.20 2.69 6.62
C ILE A 324 9.98 3.53 6.29
N LEU A 325 9.39 4.20 7.28
CA LEU A 325 8.26 5.11 7.10
C LEU A 325 8.68 6.57 7.36
N GLU A 326 8.43 7.40 6.35
CA GLU A 326 8.57 8.85 6.36
C GLU A 326 7.19 9.51 6.23
N VAL A 327 6.91 10.49 7.07
CA VAL A 327 5.70 11.32 6.95
C VAL A 327 6.05 12.63 6.26
N LEU A 328 5.36 12.94 5.18
CA LEU A 328 5.58 14.17 4.41
C LEU A 328 4.94 15.37 5.13
N GLY A 329 5.54 16.55 4.93
CA GLY A 329 5.02 17.82 5.43
C GLY A 329 5.88 18.47 6.51
N THR A 330 5.82 19.80 6.57
CA THR A 330 6.57 20.60 7.55
C THR A 330 5.69 20.89 8.76
N SER A 331 6.19 20.61 9.96
CA SER A 331 5.47 20.84 11.23
C SER A 331 4.20 19.99 11.45
N THR A 332 4.14 18.81 10.86
CA THR A 332 3.04 17.84 11.01
C THR A 332 3.01 17.26 12.43
N THR A 333 1.82 17.17 13.03
CA THR A 333 1.62 16.31 14.22
C THR A 333 1.22 14.91 13.76
N ILE A 334 2.03 13.92 14.11
CA ILE A 334 1.85 12.51 13.76
C ILE A 334 1.33 11.79 15.01
N ASN A 335 0.12 11.24 14.97
CA ASN A 335 -0.44 10.48 16.08
C ASN A 335 -0.72 9.03 15.64
N PHE A 336 0.00 8.11 16.28
CA PHE A 336 -0.27 6.68 16.19
C PHE A 336 -0.89 6.20 17.50
N GLY A 337 -2.14 5.75 17.46
CA GLY A 337 -2.83 5.24 18.65
C GLY A 337 -2.16 3.99 19.20
N ARG A 338 -1.78 3.07 18.30
CA ARG A 338 -1.04 1.83 18.55
C ARG A 338 -0.04 1.57 17.44
N VAL A 339 1.12 1.05 17.78
CA VAL A 339 2.18 0.67 16.85
C VAL A 339 2.59 -0.77 17.15
N PHE A 340 2.56 -1.60 16.12
CA PHE A 340 2.94 -3.00 16.15
C PHE A 340 4.09 -3.23 15.19
N GLY A 341 4.99 -4.15 15.52
CA GLY A 341 6.10 -4.49 14.64
C GLY A 341 6.88 -5.73 15.09
N ASP A 342 7.90 -6.07 14.31
CA ASP A 342 8.84 -7.17 14.58
C ASP A 342 10.22 -6.64 15.07
N GLY A 343 10.29 -5.36 15.40
CA GLY A 343 11.51 -4.62 15.76
C GLY A 343 12.31 -4.10 14.56
N THR A 344 12.05 -4.58 13.34
CA THR A 344 12.89 -4.28 12.17
C THR A 344 12.50 -2.99 11.45
N GLY A 345 11.23 -2.58 11.52
CA GLY A 345 10.74 -1.38 10.85
C GLY A 345 11.22 -0.10 11.53
N THR A 346 11.42 0.98 10.76
CA THR A 346 11.94 2.26 11.27
C THR A 346 11.00 3.42 10.95
N LEU A 347 10.66 4.21 11.98
CA LEU A 347 9.96 5.49 11.87
C LEU A 347 10.97 6.64 11.86
N ILE A 348 10.83 7.58 10.91
CA ILE A 348 11.69 8.76 10.81
C ILE A 348 10.85 10.05 10.94
N PRO A 349 10.64 10.58 12.15
CA PRO A 349 10.11 11.92 12.35
C PRO A 349 11.09 12.98 11.81
N GLN A 350 10.64 13.77 10.84
CA GLN A 350 11.44 14.80 10.19
C GLN A 350 11.48 16.12 10.98
N GLU A 351 12.40 17.00 10.60
CA GLU A 351 12.55 18.32 11.18
C GLU A 351 11.22 19.09 11.33
N GLY A 352 10.99 19.62 12.54
CA GLY A 352 9.79 20.36 12.93
C GLY A 352 8.56 19.50 13.24
N GLN A 353 8.55 18.20 12.95
CA GLN A 353 7.40 17.32 13.21
C GLN A 353 7.28 16.95 14.69
N THR A 354 6.06 16.64 15.13
CA THR A 354 5.79 16.11 16.47
C THR A 354 5.17 14.72 16.37
N LEU A 355 5.90 13.69 16.78
CA LEU A 355 5.42 12.31 16.89
C LEU A 355 4.82 12.07 18.28
N LEU A 356 3.52 11.79 18.33
CA LEU A 356 2.80 11.28 19.48
C LEU A 356 2.72 9.75 19.35
N PHE A 357 3.58 9.04 20.08
CA PHE A 357 3.69 7.59 20.00
C PHE A 357 2.87 6.93 21.11
N GLU A 358 1.74 6.31 20.79
CA GLU A 358 0.83 5.64 21.72
C GLU A 358 0.45 6.48 22.96
N THR A 359 0.33 7.80 22.79
CA THR A 359 0.15 8.69 23.94
C THR A 359 -1.21 8.53 24.64
N ASP A 360 -2.18 7.89 23.98
CA ASP A 360 -3.52 7.60 24.50
C ASP A 360 -3.59 6.32 25.34
N LEU A 361 -2.45 5.65 25.53
CA LEU A 361 -2.31 4.57 26.50
C LEU A 361 -2.73 5.00 27.92
N PRO A 362 -3.40 4.13 28.70
CA PRO A 362 -3.59 4.36 30.12
C PRO A 362 -2.25 4.65 30.79
N THR A 363 -2.24 5.59 31.74
CA THR A 363 -1.00 6.05 32.38
C THR A 363 -0.25 4.96 33.14
N THR A 364 -0.87 3.80 33.40
CA THR A 364 -0.28 2.63 34.07
C THR A 364 0.20 1.55 33.11
N SER A 365 -0.04 1.69 31.81
CA SER A 365 0.31 0.70 30.81
C SER A 365 1.76 0.88 30.36
N LEU A 366 2.46 -0.24 30.19
CA LEU A 366 3.77 -0.28 29.58
C LEU A 366 3.62 -0.21 28.06
N CYS A 367 4.23 0.81 27.44
CA CYS A 367 4.46 0.85 26.00
C CYS A 367 5.72 0.07 25.68
N VAL A 368 5.64 -0.90 24.78
CA VAL A 368 6.81 -1.60 24.26
C VAL A 368 7.07 -1.08 22.86
N LEU A 369 8.28 -0.59 22.62
CA LEU A 369 8.68 -0.11 21.32
C LEU A 369 9.01 -1.31 20.42
N GLU A 370 8.08 -1.67 19.54
CA GLU A 370 8.17 -2.80 18.58
C GLU A 370 8.66 -2.37 17.19
N CYS A 371 9.11 -1.12 17.04
CA CYS A 371 9.74 -0.59 15.82
C CYS A 371 10.84 0.41 16.20
N SER A 372 11.85 0.56 15.36
CA SER A 372 12.88 1.57 15.58
C SER A 372 12.36 2.99 15.32
N ILE A 373 12.89 3.99 16.02
CA ILE A 373 12.62 5.41 15.81
C ILE A 373 13.95 6.14 15.66
N GLU A 374 14.11 6.86 14.56
CA GLU A 374 15.26 7.73 14.29
C GLU A 374 14.77 9.14 13.98
N SER A 375 14.85 10.03 14.97
CA SER A 375 14.36 11.40 14.86
C SER A 375 15.46 12.39 14.49
N ASP A 376 15.13 13.35 13.61
CA ASP A 376 15.99 14.47 13.23
C ASP A 376 16.13 15.54 14.34
N ASP A 377 17.05 16.49 14.14
CA ASP A 377 17.55 17.46 15.16
C ASP A 377 16.48 18.41 15.73
N THR A 378 15.36 18.61 15.04
CA THR A 378 14.26 19.50 15.49
C THR A 378 12.91 18.80 15.64
N ALA A 379 12.85 17.49 15.42
CA ALA A 379 11.66 16.70 15.67
C ALA A 379 11.40 16.56 17.18
N THR A 380 10.13 16.44 17.55
CA THR A 380 9.71 16.13 18.92
C THR A 380 9.07 14.76 18.96
N VAL A 381 9.55 13.87 19.83
CA VAL A 381 8.95 12.55 20.06
C VAL A 381 8.37 12.52 21.47
N VAL A 382 7.08 12.20 21.58
CA VAL A 382 6.32 12.15 22.83
C VAL A 382 5.86 10.73 23.08
N PHE A 383 6.29 10.15 24.20
CA PHE A 383 5.89 8.82 24.64
C PHE A 383 4.89 8.86 25.81
N PRO A 384 4.18 7.74 26.10
CA PRO A 384 3.52 7.54 27.37
C PRO A 384 4.53 7.46 28.54
N PRO A 385 4.06 7.54 29.80
CA PRO A 385 4.92 7.57 30.99
C PRO A 385 5.84 6.35 31.17
N TYR A 386 5.45 5.18 30.66
CA TYR A 386 6.19 3.93 30.82
C TYR A 386 6.56 3.37 29.45
N LEU A 387 7.86 3.29 29.18
CA LEU A 387 8.43 2.82 27.92
C LEU A 387 9.43 1.69 28.19
N ALA A 388 9.30 0.61 27.43
CA ALA A 388 10.31 -0.42 27.24
C ALA A 388 10.69 -0.47 25.75
N ILE A 389 11.93 -0.85 25.46
CA ILE A 389 12.42 -1.00 24.09
C ILE A 389 12.66 -2.48 23.86
N ASP A 390 12.06 -3.03 22.80
CA ASP A 390 12.29 -4.41 22.40
C ASP A 390 13.75 -4.64 22.00
N HIS A 391 14.26 -5.87 22.13
CA HIS A 391 15.67 -6.17 21.84
C HIS A 391 16.07 -5.95 20.38
N ASN A 392 15.10 -6.00 19.45
CA ASN A 392 15.32 -5.75 18.03
C ASN A 392 15.08 -4.30 17.62
N ALA A 393 14.54 -3.46 18.51
CA ALA A 393 14.22 -2.07 18.22
C ALA A 393 15.35 -1.12 18.68
N HIS A 394 15.52 -0.02 17.94
CA HIS A 394 16.47 1.03 18.25
C HIS A 394 15.76 2.38 18.41
N LEU A 395 16.09 3.11 19.47
CA LEU A 395 15.58 4.47 19.71
C LEU A 395 16.72 5.47 19.65
N SER A 396 16.69 6.35 18.65
CA SER A 396 17.62 7.45 18.46
C SER A 396 16.84 8.74 18.30
N VAL A 397 17.00 9.67 19.25
CA VAL A 397 16.32 10.97 19.22
C VAL A 397 17.37 12.07 19.23
N ARG A 398 17.54 12.75 18.09
CA ARG A 398 18.44 13.90 17.99
C ARG A 398 17.77 15.20 18.42
N GLY A 399 16.47 15.32 18.18
CA GLY A 399 15.65 16.44 18.61
C GLY A 399 15.19 16.33 20.06
N LYS A 400 13.93 16.71 20.32
CA LYS A 400 13.36 16.72 21.66
C LYS A 400 12.66 15.40 21.98
N LEU A 401 13.02 14.80 23.11
CA LEU A 401 12.29 13.70 23.73
C LEU A 401 11.39 14.25 24.86
N ASP A 402 10.10 13.91 24.84
CA ASP A 402 9.12 14.29 25.86
C ASP A 402 8.26 13.08 26.30
N ALA A 403 7.58 13.22 27.42
CA ALA A 403 6.66 12.21 27.93
C ALA A 403 5.34 12.86 28.38
N ARG A 404 4.21 12.24 28.04
CA ARG A 404 2.90 12.71 28.49
C ARG A 404 2.83 12.61 30.01
N GLN A 405 2.79 13.73 30.72
CA GLN A 405 2.70 13.73 32.19
C GLN A 405 1.38 13.09 32.63
N SER A 406 1.44 12.15 33.58
CA SER A 406 0.23 11.67 34.25
C SER A 406 -0.36 12.86 35.03
N THR A 407 -1.43 13.46 34.52
CA THR A 407 -2.19 14.41 35.31
C THR A 407 -2.98 13.62 36.36
N SER A 408 -2.31 13.28 37.47
CA SER A 408 -3.05 13.06 38.70
C SER A 408 -3.70 14.39 39.02
N ARG A 409 -5.01 14.47 38.79
CA ARG A 409 -5.83 15.56 39.33
C ARG A 409 -5.76 15.37 40.85
N LYS A 410 -4.76 15.98 41.50
CA LYS A 410 -4.78 16.16 42.95
C LYS A 410 -6.01 17.02 43.22
N GLU A 411 -7.13 16.38 43.56
CA GLU A 411 -8.16 17.04 44.35
C GLU A 411 -7.46 17.54 45.60
N ALA A 412 -7.26 18.87 45.67
CA ALA A 412 -6.79 19.50 46.88
C ALA A 412 -7.79 19.16 48.00
N PRO A 413 -7.34 18.73 49.19
CA PRO A 413 -8.26 18.55 50.29
C PRO A 413 -8.89 19.91 50.58
N SER A 414 -10.22 19.99 50.45
CA SER A 414 -10.98 21.17 50.85
C SER A 414 -10.73 21.40 52.34
N ASN A 415 -9.89 22.38 52.64
CA ASN A 415 -9.65 22.88 53.98
C ASN A 415 -10.99 23.39 54.54
N PHE A 416 -11.63 22.60 55.39
CA PHE A 416 -12.65 23.08 56.32
C PHE A 416 -11.96 23.91 57.41
N SER A 417 -11.71 25.18 57.12
CA SER A 417 -11.45 26.18 58.15
C SER A 417 -12.79 26.78 58.59
N ARG A 418 -13.35 26.29 59.70
CA ARG A 418 -14.25 27.11 60.52
C ARG A 418 -13.40 28.14 61.26
N PRO A 419 -13.88 29.39 61.34
CA PRO A 419 -13.90 30.04 62.64
C PRO A 419 -15.28 30.61 63.00
N LEU A 420 -15.40 30.82 64.30
CA LEU A 420 -16.55 31.23 65.10
C LEU A 420 -17.31 32.45 64.55
N ASN A 421 -18.63 32.43 64.71
CA ASN A 421 -19.37 33.64 65.08
C ASN A 421 -20.10 33.38 66.39
N ALA A 422 -19.84 34.25 67.35
CA ALA A 422 -20.41 34.28 68.68
C ALA A 422 -21.56 35.31 68.73
N PHE A 423 -22.55 35.03 69.57
CA PHE A 423 -23.58 35.94 70.14
C PHE A 423 -24.50 36.73 69.17
N ASN A 424 -25.79 36.37 69.12
CA ASN A 424 -26.81 36.77 70.10
C ASN A 424 -28.04 35.86 70.00
#